data_AF-A0A2S6R0R0-F1
#
_entry.id   AF-A0A2S6R0R0-F1
#
_cell.length_a   1.000
_cell.length_b   1.000
_cell.length_c   1.000
_cell.angle_alpha   90.00
_cell.angle_beta   90.00
_cell.angle_gamma   90.00
#
_symmetry.space_group_name_H-M   'P 1'
#
loop_
_entity.id
_entity.type
_entity.pdbx_description
1 polymer ?
#
loop_
_entity_poly.entity_id
_entity_poly.type
_entity_poly.pdbx_seq_one_letter_code
_entity_poly.pdbx_strand_id
1 'polypeptide(L)' 'MIVFDLKCPQEHVFDAWFADSGTFDSQVAAGEIDCPICGDQNVEKAPM' A
#
# COMPACT_ATOMS: atom_id res chain seq x y z
N MET A 1 9.37 -5.58 10.52
CA MET A 1 8.83 -4.29 10.06
C MET A 1 9.55 -3.92 8.78
N ILE A 2 8.82 -3.89 7.68
CA ILE A 2 9.31 -3.54 6.35
C ILE A 2 8.50 -2.35 5.86
N VAL A 3 9.19 -1.35 5.31
CA VAL A 3 8.54 -0.24 4.63
C VAL A 3 8.43 -0.60 3.14
N PHE A 4 7.26 -0.43 2.57
CA PHE A 4 7.05 -0.49 1.13
C PHE A 4 6.54 0.86 0.64
N ASP A 5 7.10 1.32 -0.47
CA ASP A 5 6.56 2.43 -1.24
C ASP A 5 5.33 1.94 -2.00
N LEU A 6 4.18 2.53 -1.69
CA LEU A 6 2.92 2.24 -2.34
C LEU A 6 2.50 3.43 -3.18
N LYS A 7 1.78 3.13 -4.26
CA LYS A 7 1.18 4.11 -5.17
C LYS A 7 -0.29 3.77 -5.34
N CYS A 8 -1.15 4.78 -5.28
CA CYS A 8 -2.57 4.63 -5.65
C CYS A 8 -2.80 5.08 -7.11
N PRO A 9 -3.95 4.76 -7.73
CA PRO A 9 -4.26 5.16 -9.11
C PRO A 9 -4.31 6.67 -9.34
N GLN A 10 -4.44 7.45 -8.27
CA GLN A 10 -4.37 8.92 -8.31
C GLN A 10 -2.94 9.46 -8.25
N GLU A 11 -1.95 8.60 -8.40
CA GLU A 11 -0.52 8.93 -8.40
C GLU A 11 0.03 9.44 -7.06
N HIS A 12 -0.70 9.23 -5.97
CA HIS A 12 -0.19 9.45 -4.63
C HIS A 12 0.78 8.34 -4.26
N VAL A 13 2.02 8.71 -3.97
CA VAL A 13 3.06 7.81 -3.46
C VAL A 13 3.16 8.01 -1.95
N PHE A 14 3.14 6.91 -1.20
CA PHE A 14 3.23 6.94 0.26
C PHE A 14 3.95 5.71 0.78
N ASP A 15 4.63 5.86 1.91
CA ASP A 15 5.28 4.79 2.63
C ASP A 15 4.30 4.12 3.60
N ALA A 16 4.25 2.80 3.57
CA ALA A 16 3.46 2.01 4.51
C ALA A 16 4.32 0.96 5.20
N TRP A 17 4.16 0.88 6.53
CA TRP A 17 4.91 0.00 7.40
C TRP A 17 4.13 -1.28 7.65
N PHE A 18 4.69 -2.40 7.19
CA PHE A 18 4.10 -3.71 7.38
C PHE A 18 4.96 -4.54 8.33
N ALA A 19 4.34 -5.51 9.01
CA ALA A 19 5.07 -6.46 9.83
C ALA A 19 6.11 -7.22 8.99
N ASP A 20 5.67 -7.70 7.82
CA ASP A 20 6.39 -8.51 6.85
C ASP A 20 5.73 -8.42 5.45
N SER A 21 6.35 -9.03 4.43
CA SER A 21 5.84 -9.02 3.05
C SER A 21 4.55 -9.84 2.83
N GLY A 22 4.27 -10.85 3.64
CA GLY A 22 3.04 -11.65 3.55
C GLY A 22 1.83 -10.93 4.13
N THR A 23 2.05 -10.17 5.21
CA THR A 23 1.05 -9.26 5.80
C THR A 23 0.62 -8.17 4.80
N PHE A 24 1.55 -7.65 3.99
CA PHE A 24 1.23 -6.72 2.90
C PHE A 24 0.31 -7.39 1.84
N ASP A 25 0.71 -8.55 1.33
CA ASP A 25 -0.04 -9.27 0.27
C ASP A 25 -1.47 -9.59 0.71
N SER A 26 -1.63 -10.03 1.96
CA SER A 26 -2.94 -10.32 2.54
C SER A 26 -3.81 -9.07 2.67
N GLN A 27 -3.25 -7.95 3.16
CA GLN A 27 -4.01 -6.70 3.33
C GLN A 27 -4.36 -6.04 2.00
N VAL A 28 -3.48 -6.10 0.99
CA VAL A 28 -3.81 -5.63 -0.37
C VAL A 28 -4.92 -6.49 -0.97
N ALA A 29 -4.80 -7.82 -0.88
CA ALA A 29 -5.80 -8.74 -1.41
C ALA A 29 -7.17 -8.57 -0.70
N ALA A 30 -7.17 -8.21 0.58
CA ALA A 30 -8.36 -7.90 1.35
C ALA A 30 -8.90 -6.47 1.13
N GLY A 31 -8.15 -5.59 0.46
CA GLY A 31 -8.49 -4.17 0.31
C GLY A 31 -8.42 -3.40 1.63
N GLU A 32 -7.64 -3.87 2.60
CA GLU A 32 -7.50 -3.25 3.92
C GLU A 32 -6.50 -2.08 3.95
N ILE A 33 -5.87 -1.78 2.81
CA ILE A 33 -4.90 -0.68 2.70
C ILE A 33 -5.55 0.47 1.97
N ASP A 34 -5.79 1.56 2.68
CA ASP A 34 -6.26 2.82 2.09
C ASP A 34 -5.10 3.79 1.85
N CYS A 35 -5.21 4.56 0.77
CA CYS A 35 -4.32 5.67 0.52
C CYS A 35 -4.62 6.80 1.52
N PRO A 36 -3.65 7.25 2.33
CA PRO A 36 -3.90 8.29 3.35
C PRO A 36 -4.22 9.66 2.76
N ILE A 37 -4.04 9.86 1.45
CA ILE A 37 -4.29 11.14 0.76
C ILE A 37 -5.72 11.21 0.24
N CYS A 38 -6.27 10.11 -0.28
CA CYS A 38 -7.56 10.08 -0.94
C CYS A 38 -8.56 9.05 -0.43
N GLY A 39 -8.12 8.11 0.40
CA GLY A 39 -8.91 6.98 0.90
C GLY A 39 -9.13 5.87 -0.12
N ASP A 40 -8.44 5.89 -1.27
CA ASP A 40 -8.57 4.84 -2.28
C ASP A 40 -7.88 3.56 -1.81
N GLN A 41 -8.59 2.43 -1.90
CA GLN A 41 -8.11 1.13 -1.42
C GLN A 41 -7.32 0.35 -2.49
N ASN A 42 -7.28 0.85 -3.73
CA ASN A 42 -6.59 0.20 -4.83
C ASN A 42 -5.14 0.67 -4.88
N VAL A 43 -4.35 0.24 -3.91
CA VAL A 43 -2.94 0.62 -3.80
C VAL A 43 -2.03 -0.50 -4.28
N GLU A 44 -1.05 -0.15 -5.09
CA GLU A 44 -0.05 -1.07 -5.67
C GLU A 44 1.35 -0.70 -5.18
N LYS A 45 2.31 -1.63 -5.26
CA LYS A 45 3.70 -1.30 -4.96
C LYS A 45 4.22 -0.34 -6.02
N ALA A 46 4.80 0.78 -5.61
CA ALA A 46 5.43 1.70 -6.53
C ALA A 46 6.61 0.97 -7.23
N PRO A 47 6.61 0.85 -8.57
CA PRO A 47 7.78 0.35 -9.27
C PRO A 47 8.90 1.38 -9.12
N MET A 48 10.06 0.92 -8.64
CA MET A 48 11.30 1.69 -8.58
C MET A 48 11.78 2.07 -9.98
#